data_AF-A0A522SW82-F1
#
_entry.id   AF-A0A522SW82-F1
#
_cell.length_a   1.000
_cell.length_b   1.000
_cell.length_c   1.000
_cell.angle_alpha   90.00
_cell.angle_beta   90.00
_cell.angle_gamma   90.00
#
_symmetry.space_group_name_H-M   'P 1'
#
loop_
_entity.id
_entity.type
_entity.pdbx_description
1 polymer ?
#
loop_
_entity_poly.entity_id
_entity_poly.type
_entity_poly.pdbx_seq_one_letter_code
_entity_poly.pdbx_strand_id
1 'polypeptide(L)'
;MSGFASFFQHLAASGIDLPYFYDPFDAARFWHGLLVTIELSVVTIAASTLIGIIGAWMQASRMGGARAIANIYVELFRNTPPLVQLYFFYFGLSTLLPTIQNAYGQHLPLLGGFAWASLSLSLYAGSFNVEIFRSGIEAIPNATSEAAESLGFTRIKAYQHIILPLAVRICLPALTNNLVNLIKTTTLAYAIAVPELLYVSGQ
;
A
#
# COMPACT_ATOMS: atom_id res chain seq x y z
N MET A 1 15.96 -18.79 -30.80
CA MET A 1 16.07 -18.28 -29.42
C MET A 1 17.49 -18.34 -28.84
N SER A 2 18.52 -18.75 -29.59
CA SER A 2 19.91 -18.88 -29.09
C SER A 2 20.72 -17.58 -29.06
N GLY A 3 20.49 -16.64 -29.98
CA GLY A 3 21.30 -15.41 -30.10
C GLY A 3 21.16 -14.41 -28.95
N PHE A 4 19.97 -14.33 -28.35
CA PHE A 4 19.69 -13.40 -27.24
C PHE A 4 20.33 -13.87 -25.94
N ALA A 5 20.10 -15.14 -25.55
CA ALA A 5 20.74 -15.72 -24.38
C ALA A 5 22.28 -15.75 -24.51
N SER A 6 22.79 -16.07 -25.71
CA SER A 6 24.24 -16.04 -25.94
C SER A 6 24.82 -14.62 -25.81
N PHE A 7 24.09 -13.58 -26.23
CA PHE A 7 24.54 -12.19 -26.04
C PHE A 7 24.74 -11.87 -24.55
N PHE A 8 23.79 -12.24 -23.69
CA PHE A 8 23.93 -12.00 -22.26
C PHE A 8 25.01 -12.87 -21.60
N GLN A 9 25.27 -14.07 -22.09
CA GLN A 9 26.42 -14.87 -21.64
C GLN A 9 27.77 -14.24 -22.01
N HIS A 10 27.89 -13.63 -23.19
CA HIS A 10 29.09 -12.88 -23.57
C HIS A 10 29.22 -11.57 -22.75
N LEU A 11 28.09 -10.95 -22.42
CA LEU A 11 28.06 -9.76 -21.58
C LEU A 11 28.47 -10.07 -20.13
N ALA A 12 28.07 -11.24 -19.60
CA ALA A 12 28.51 -11.74 -18.31
C ALA A 12 30.04 -11.91 -18.27
N ALA A 13 30.65 -12.42 -19.34
CA ALA A 13 32.11 -12.50 -19.48
C ALA A 13 32.80 -11.12 -19.49
N SER A 14 32.05 -10.03 -19.73
CA SER A 14 32.53 -8.65 -19.70
C SER A 14 32.38 -8.00 -18.31
N GLY A 15 31.85 -8.74 -17.31
CA GLY A 15 31.64 -8.28 -15.93
C GLY A 15 30.23 -7.75 -15.63
N ILE A 16 29.31 -7.78 -16.60
CA ILE A 16 27.89 -7.44 -16.39
C ILE A 16 27.08 -8.73 -16.44
N ASP A 17 26.91 -9.35 -15.28
CA ASP A 17 26.17 -10.60 -15.14
C ASP A 17 24.67 -10.33 -15.00
N LEU A 18 23.87 -10.91 -15.90
CA LEU A 18 22.41 -10.79 -15.93
C LEU A 18 21.81 -12.19 -16.14
N PRO A 19 21.90 -13.06 -15.12
CA PRO A 19 21.64 -14.48 -15.26
C PRO A 19 20.19 -14.79 -15.62
N TYR A 20 19.25 -13.90 -15.27
CA TYR A 20 17.82 -14.01 -15.62
C TYR A 20 17.53 -14.11 -17.13
N PHE A 21 18.47 -13.72 -18.01
CA PHE A 21 18.30 -13.82 -19.46
C PHE A 21 18.85 -15.11 -20.08
N TYR A 22 19.60 -15.92 -19.34
CA TYR A 22 20.23 -17.12 -19.88
C TYR A 22 20.19 -18.35 -18.96
N ASP A 23 20.01 -18.17 -17.64
CA ASP A 23 19.78 -19.24 -16.67
C ASP A 23 18.26 -19.41 -16.43
N PRO A 24 17.68 -20.58 -16.78
CA PRO A 24 16.28 -20.88 -16.50
C PRO A 24 15.90 -20.78 -15.02
N PHE A 25 16.81 -21.08 -14.10
CA PHE A 25 16.54 -21.04 -12.67
C PHE A 25 16.34 -19.59 -12.19
N ASP A 26 17.26 -18.69 -12.57
CA ASP A 26 17.18 -17.28 -12.19
C ASP A 26 16.04 -16.56 -12.90
N ALA A 27 15.77 -16.93 -14.17
CA ALA A 27 14.59 -16.44 -14.88
C ALA A 27 13.29 -16.80 -14.13
N ALA A 28 13.15 -18.05 -13.65
CA ALA A 28 11.96 -18.49 -12.92
C ALA A 28 11.81 -17.74 -11.58
N ARG A 29 12.91 -17.55 -10.84
CA ARG A 29 12.90 -16.77 -9.60
C ARG A 29 12.52 -15.32 -9.85
N PHE A 30 13.07 -14.69 -10.89
CA PHE A 30 12.77 -13.31 -11.26
C PHE A 30 11.28 -13.11 -11.54
N TRP A 31 10.68 -13.98 -12.34
CA TRP A 31 9.24 -13.93 -12.62
C TRP A 31 8.38 -14.15 -11.37
N HIS A 32 8.80 -15.06 -10.49
CA HIS A 32 8.11 -15.27 -9.21
C HIS A 32 8.19 -14.02 -8.33
N GLY A 33 9.38 -13.42 -8.17
CA GLY A 33 9.56 -12.19 -7.41
C GLY A 33 8.74 -11.02 -7.95
N LEU A 34 8.68 -10.87 -9.28
CA LEU A 34 7.84 -9.87 -9.94
C LEU A 34 6.35 -10.07 -9.59
N LEU A 35 5.85 -11.31 -9.66
CA LEU A 35 4.47 -11.62 -9.30
C LEU A 35 4.19 -11.30 -7.83
N VAL A 36 5.09 -11.65 -6.92
CA VAL A 36 4.97 -11.32 -5.49
C VAL A 36 4.92 -9.80 -5.27
N THR A 37 5.75 -9.01 -5.98
CA THR A 37 5.69 -7.54 -5.90
C THR A 37 4.34 -7.00 -6.39
N ILE A 38 3.81 -7.55 -7.50
CA ILE A 38 2.50 -7.16 -8.04
C ILE A 38 1.39 -7.51 -7.05
N GLU A 39 1.37 -8.73 -6.51
CA GLU A 39 0.40 -9.18 -5.52
C GLU A 39 0.43 -8.31 -4.27
N LEU A 40 1.62 -8.06 -3.72
CA LEU A 40 1.81 -7.20 -2.55
C LEU A 40 1.33 -5.78 -2.83
N SER A 41 1.62 -5.24 -4.02
CA SER A 41 1.14 -3.92 -4.45
C SER A 41 -0.38 -3.88 -4.53
N VAL A 42 -1.02 -4.86 -5.18
CA VAL A 42 -2.49 -4.88 -5.32
C VAL A 42 -3.18 -4.99 -3.96
N VAL A 43 -2.71 -5.88 -3.09
CA VAL A 43 -3.27 -6.06 -1.74
C VAL A 43 -3.12 -4.77 -0.92
N THR A 44 -1.93 -4.16 -0.91
CA THR A 44 -1.67 -2.94 -0.14
C THR A 44 -2.43 -1.73 -0.69
N ILE A 45 -2.58 -1.61 -2.01
CA ILE A 45 -3.38 -0.57 -2.66
C ILE A 45 -4.85 -0.70 -2.26
N ALA A 46 -5.42 -1.89 -2.37
CA ALA A 46 -6.82 -2.14 -2.03
C ALA A 46 -7.10 -1.84 -0.55
N ALA A 47 -6.27 -2.39 0.34
CA ALA A 47 -6.42 -2.21 1.79
C ALA A 47 -6.19 -0.75 2.22
N SER A 48 -5.13 -0.10 1.71
CA SER A 48 -4.87 1.32 2.04
C SER A 48 -5.95 2.25 1.51
N THR A 49 -6.55 1.96 0.36
CA THR A 49 -7.68 2.75 -0.18
C THR A 49 -8.89 2.63 0.72
N LEU A 50 -9.21 1.40 1.17
CA LEU A 50 -10.30 1.16 2.11
C LEU A 50 -10.07 1.88 3.45
N ILE A 51 -8.86 1.79 4.00
CA ILE A 51 -8.47 2.52 5.22
C ILE A 51 -8.62 4.04 5.01
N GLY A 52 -8.19 4.54 3.85
CA GLY A 52 -8.35 5.94 3.46
C GLY A 52 -9.80 6.41 3.50
N ILE A 53 -10.70 5.65 2.87
CA ILE A 53 -12.14 5.97 2.82
C ILE A 53 -12.74 5.98 4.24
N ILE A 54 -12.44 4.96 5.04
CA ILE A 54 -12.94 4.83 6.41
C ILE A 54 -12.42 5.98 7.27
N GLY A 55 -11.12 6.26 7.21
CA GLY A 55 -10.50 7.32 8.02
C GLY A 55 -10.98 8.71 7.61
N ALA A 56 -11.18 8.98 6.32
CA ALA A 56 -11.74 10.25 5.85
C ALA A 56 -13.19 10.43 6.35
N TRP A 57 -13.98 9.35 6.32
CA TRP A 57 -15.33 9.36 6.88
C TRP A 57 -15.35 9.58 8.40
N MET A 58 -14.42 8.97 9.13
CA MET A 58 -14.25 9.20 10.57
C MET A 58 -13.87 10.64 10.90
N GLN A 59 -13.00 11.27 10.10
CA GLN A 59 -12.65 12.69 10.27
C GLN A 59 -13.84 13.63 10.01
N ALA A 60 -14.73 13.27 9.07
CA ALA A 60 -15.96 14.01 8.81
C ALA A 60 -17.06 13.81 9.88
N SER A 61 -16.88 12.85 10.81
CA SER A 61 -17.87 12.53 11.83
C SER A 61 -18.05 13.67 12.85
N ARG A 62 -19.28 13.84 13.35
CA ARG A 62 -19.57 14.77 14.47
C ARG A 62 -19.02 14.27 15.81
N MET A 63 -18.76 12.97 15.92
CA MET A 63 -18.23 12.36 17.14
C MET A 63 -16.76 12.75 17.34
N GLY A 64 -16.47 13.52 18.39
CA GLY A 64 -15.10 13.93 18.72
C GLY A 64 -14.12 12.76 18.82
N GLY A 65 -14.55 11.64 19.40
CA GLY A 65 -13.72 10.43 19.53
C GLY A 65 -13.33 9.81 18.18
N ALA A 66 -14.26 9.70 17.22
CA ALA A 66 -13.96 9.14 15.90
C ALA A 66 -12.92 9.99 15.15
N ARG A 67 -13.06 11.33 15.24
CA ARG A 67 -12.08 12.27 14.68
C ARG A 67 -10.72 12.14 15.36
N ALA A 68 -10.69 12.06 16.69
CA ALA A 68 -9.46 11.90 17.44
C ALA A 68 -8.70 10.62 17.06
N ILE A 69 -9.41 9.48 16.93
CA ILE A 69 -8.79 8.21 16.51
C ILE A 69 -8.19 8.34 15.10
N ALA A 70 -8.94 8.91 14.15
CA ALA A 70 -8.43 9.11 12.79
C ALA A 70 -7.20 10.04 12.77
N ASN A 71 -7.21 11.13 13.54
CA ASN A 71 -6.11 12.08 13.63
C ASN A 71 -4.86 11.43 14.23
N ILE A 72 -4.99 10.70 15.35
CA ILE A 72 -3.88 9.99 15.99
C ILE A 72 -3.28 8.96 15.03
N TYR A 73 -4.12 8.19 14.34
CA TYR A 73 -3.69 7.25 13.31
C TYR A 73 -2.89 7.95 12.21
N VAL A 74 -3.44 9.03 11.63
CA VAL A 74 -2.78 9.78 10.55
C VAL A 74 -1.43 10.35 11.02
N GLU A 75 -1.40 10.95 12.21
CA GLU A 75 -0.19 11.56 12.78
C GLU A 75 0.90 10.51 13.03
N LEU A 76 0.55 9.37 13.61
CA LEU A 76 1.52 8.32 13.93
C LEU A 76 2.14 7.72 12.66
N PHE A 77 1.31 7.37 11.68
CA PHE A 77 1.76 6.64 10.49
C PHE A 77 2.42 7.55 9.43
N ARG A 78 2.08 8.84 9.38
CA ARG A 78 2.75 9.79 8.47
C ARG A 78 4.10 10.27 8.99
N ASN A 79 4.26 10.36 10.31
CA ASN A 79 5.47 10.90 10.95
C ASN A 79 6.52 9.83 11.28
N THR A 80 6.21 8.54 11.08
CA THR A 80 7.14 7.44 11.35
C THR A 80 7.66 6.83 10.04
N PRO A 81 8.97 6.58 9.87
CA PRO A 81 9.50 5.95 8.66
C PRO A 81 8.84 4.58 8.37
N PRO A 82 8.45 4.29 7.12
CA PRO A 82 7.74 3.04 6.78
C PRO A 82 8.56 1.78 7.09
N LEU A 83 9.89 1.85 6.96
CA LEU A 83 10.77 0.74 7.33
C LEU A 83 10.74 0.45 8.84
N VAL A 84 10.69 1.49 9.67
CA VAL A 84 10.60 1.35 11.13
C VAL A 84 9.25 0.73 11.50
N GLN A 85 8.16 1.17 10.85
CA GLN A 85 6.84 0.56 11.04
C GLN A 85 6.88 -0.93 10.67
N LEU A 86 7.45 -1.27 9.52
CA LEU A 86 7.56 -2.64 9.05
C LEU A 86 8.31 -3.53 10.05
N TYR A 87 9.45 -3.06 10.57
CA TYR A 87 10.18 -3.77 11.62
C TYR A 87 9.41 -3.85 12.93
N PHE A 88 8.72 -2.79 13.34
CA PHE A 88 7.89 -2.83 14.54
C PHE A 88 6.78 -3.89 14.43
N PHE A 89 6.09 -3.97 13.30
CA PHE A 89 5.06 -4.99 13.07
C PHE A 89 5.66 -6.39 13.00
N TYR A 90 6.71 -6.58 12.21
CA TYR A 90 7.28 -7.90 11.95
C TYR A 90 8.11 -8.47 13.11
N PHE A 91 8.93 -7.67 13.78
CA PHE A 91 9.79 -8.12 14.88
C PHE A 91 9.23 -7.81 16.27
N GLY A 92 8.45 -6.73 16.41
CA GLY A 92 7.82 -6.37 17.67
C GLY A 92 6.48 -7.09 17.85
N LEU A 93 5.49 -6.70 17.05
CA LEU A 93 4.10 -7.15 17.23
C LEU A 93 3.90 -8.64 16.98
N SER A 94 4.68 -9.24 16.07
CA SER A 94 4.57 -10.68 15.76
C SER A 94 4.82 -11.58 16.96
N THR A 95 5.68 -11.17 17.90
CA THR A 95 6.00 -11.92 19.11
C THR A 95 4.84 -11.98 20.10
N LEU A 96 3.88 -11.05 19.99
CA LEU A 96 2.69 -10.99 20.82
C LEU A 96 1.53 -11.81 20.24
N LEU A 97 1.60 -12.21 18.97
CA LEU A 97 0.59 -13.05 18.36
C LEU A 97 0.82 -14.53 18.70
N PRO A 98 -0.26 -15.32 18.89
CA PRO A 98 -0.13 -16.75 19.14
C PRO A 98 0.46 -17.46 17.92
N THR A 99 1.19 -18.55 18.17
CA THR A 99 1.64 -19.45 17.10
C THR A 99 0.58 -20.50 16.81
N ILE A 100 0.46 -20.91 15.55
CA ILE A 100 -0.39 -22.03 15.14
C ILE A 100 0.48 -23.28 15.07
N GLN A 101 0.00 -24.37 15.66
CA GLN A 101 0.63 -25.67 15.50
C GLN A 101 0.20 -26.31 14.19
N ASN A 102 1.15 -26.69 13.33
CA ASN A 102 0.85 -27.43 12.11
C ASN A 102 0.55 -28.92 12.41
N ALA A 103 0.11 -29.65 11.39
CA ALA A 103 -0.19 -31.09 11.49
C ALA A 103 1.01 -31.95 11.95
N TYR A 104 2.23 -31.40 11.90
CA TYR A 104 3.48 -32.04 12.29
C TYR A 104 3.98 -31.58 13.67
N GLY A 105 3.17 -30.83 14.42
CA GLY A 105 3.49 -30.39 15.78
C GLY A 105 4.40 -29.17 15.87
N GLN A 106 4.78 -28.55 14.74
CA GLN A 106 5.64 -27.36 14.71
C GLN A 106 4.82 -26.09 14.91
N HIS A 107 5.34 -25.17 15.72
CA HIS A 107 4.75 -23.86 15.93
C HIS A 107 5.17 -22.91 14.82
N LEU A 108 4.22 -22.49 13.98
CA LEU A 108 4.41 -21.47 12.96
C LEU A 108 3.80 -20.14 13.41
N PRO A 109 4.36 -19.00 12.98
CA PRO A 109 3.74 -17.70 13.22
C PRO A 109 2.36 -17.64 12.54
N LEU A 110 1.41 -16.96 13.18
CA LEU A 110 0.05 -16.75 12.64
C LEU A 110 0.06 -16.03 11.29
N LEU A 111 0.97 -15.05 11.14
CA LEU A 111 1.13 -14.24 9.94
C LEU A 111 2.56 -14.39 9.41
N GLY A 112 2.70 -14.69 8.13
CA GLY A 112 3.99 -14.71 7.43
C GLY A 112 4.49 -13.32 7.04
N GLY A 113 5.72 -13.23 6.54
CA GLY A 113 6.34 -11.96 6.12
C GLY A 113 5.50 -11.16 5.11
N PHE A 114 4.89 -11.84 4.13
CA PHE A 114 3.99 -11.20 3.17
C PHE A 114 2.78 -10.52 3.83
N ALA A 115 2.17 -11.18 4.81
CA ALA A 115 1.01 -10.64 5.52
C ALA A 115 1.38 -9.44 6.40
N TRP A 116 2.55 -9.50 7.07
CA TRP A 116 3.07 -8.39 7.84
C TRP A 116 3.46 -7.18 6.97
N ALA A 117 4.13 -7.42 5.83
CA ALA A 117 4.40 -6.38 4.84
C ALA A 117 3.10 -5.75 4.34
N SER A 118 2.13 -6.58 3.97
CA SER A 118 0.82 -6.12 3.50
C SER A 118 0.14 -5.25 4.56
N LEU A 119 0.08 -5.68 5.82
CA LEU A 119 -0.55 -4.95 6.90
C LEU A 119 0.16 -3.61 7.16
N SER A 120 1.48 -3.65 7.37
CA SER A 120 2.25 -2.45 7.70
C SER A 120 2.21 -1.40 6.59
N LEU A 121 2.40 -1.82 5.34
CA LEU A 121 2.38 -0.91 4.19
C LEU A 121 0.97 -0.36 3.91
N SER A 122 -0.07 -1.17 4.14
CA SER A 122 -1.46 -0.71 4.02
C SER A 122 -1.80 0.36 5.06
N LEU A 123 -1.34 0.19 6.30
CA LEU A 123 -1.53 1.18 7.35
C LEU A 123 -0.73 2.46 7.08
N TYR A 124 0.50 2.32 6.59
CA TYR A 124 1.30 3.48 6.15
C TYR A 124 0.59 4.26 5.03
N ALA A 125 0.30 3.62 3.89
CA ALA A 125 -0.30 4.30 2.74
C ALA A 125 -1.74 4.77 3.02
N GLY A 126 -2.47 4.05 3.87
CA GLY A 126 -3.82 4.42 4.30
C GLY A 126 -3.85 5.79 4.96
N SER A 127 -2.82 6.13 5.75
CA SER A 127 -2.74 7.41 6.45
C SER A 127 -2.63 8.60 5.48
N PHE A 128 -1.92 8.41 4.36
CA PHE A 128 -1.87 9.39 3.27
C PHE A 128 -3.19 9.45 2.50
N ASN A 129 -3.82 8.30 2.23
CA ASN A 129 -5.11 8.26 1.53
C ASN A 129 -6.21 8.98 2.33
N VAL A 130 -6.23 8.85 3.66
CA VAL A 130 -7.18 9.58 4.53
C VAL A 130 -7.09 11.09 4.27
N GLU A 131 -5.88 11.63 4.21
CA GLU A 131 -5.64 13.06 4.02
C GLU A 131 -5.91 13.51 2.59
N ILE A 132 -5.62 12.67 1.60
CA ILE A 132 -5.97 12.93 0.20
C ILE A 132 -7.48 13.04 0.05
N PHE A 133 -8.23 12.08 0.58
CA PHE A 133 -9.70 12.10 0.51
C PHE A 133 -10.30 13.28 1.27
N ARG A 134 -9.80 13.57 2.48
CA ARG A 134 -10.24 14.74 3.25
C ARG A 134 -9.99 16.04 2.49
N SER A 135 -8.76 16.23 2.02
CA SER A 135 -8.37 17.45 1.30
C SER A 135 -9.15 17.61 -0.01
N GLY A 136 -9.48 16.51 -0.70
CA GLY A 136 -10.30 16.58 -1.90
C GLY A 136 -11.76 16.94 -1.65
N ILE A 137 -12.32 16.58 -0.49
CA ILE A 137 -13.65 17.04 -0.07
C ILE A 137 -13.61 18.52 0.33
N GLU A 138 -12.62 18.93 1.12
CA GLU A 138 -12.46 20.31 1.60
C GLU A 138 -12.08 21.31 0.51
N ALA A 139 -11.49 20.84 -0.60
CA ALA A 139 -11.18 21.68 -1.77
C ALA A 139 -12.44 22.22 -2.48
N ILE A 140 -13.61 21.66 -2.20
CA ILE A 140 -14.87 22.10 -2.80
C ILE A 140 -15.38 23.34 -2.06
N PRO A 141 -15.61 24.48 -2.74
CA PRO A 141 -16.11 25.68 -2.09
C PRO A 141 -17.46 25.46 -1.40
N ASN A 142 -17.63 26.02 -0.20
CA ASN A 142 -18.90 25.97 0.55
C ASN A 142 -20.09 26.52 -0.27
N ALA A 143 -19.85 27.50 -1.14
CA ALA A 143 -20.85 28.04 -2.08
C ALA A 143 -21.49 26.96 -2.96
N THR A 144 -20.79 25.86 -3.26
CA THR A 144 -21.34 24.72 -4.01
C THR A 144 -22.44 24.02 -3.21
N SER A 145 -22.25 23.86 -1.90
CA SER A 145 -23.25 23.27 -1.02
C SER A 145 -24.43 24.22 -0.82
N GLU A 146 -24.18 25.52 -0.66
CA GLU A 146 -25.22 26.55 -0.52
C GLU A 146 -26.09 26.67 -1.79
N ALA A 147 -25.46 26.60 -2.96
CA ALA A 147 -26.16 26.59 -4.25
C ALA A 147 -27.02 25.33 -4.41
N ALA A 148 -26.52 24.15 -4.01
CA ALA A 148 -27.28 22.91 -4.06
C ALA A 148 -28.51 22.97 -3.14
N GLU A 149 -28.35 23.46 -1.91
CA GLU A 149 -29.46 23.65 -0.97
C GLU A 149 -30.50 24.66 -1.53
N SER A 150 -30.05 25.73 -2.19
CA SER A 150 -30.92 26.73 -2.85
C SER A 150 -31.71 26.16 -4.04
N LEU A 151 -31.17 25.15 -4.71
CA LEU A 151 -31.85 24.39 -5.78
C LEU A 151 -32.77 23.28 -5.22
N GLY A 152 -32.97 23.21 -3.90
CA GLY A 152 -33.85 22.24 -3.25
C GLY A 152 -33.23 20.86 -2.99
N PHE A 153 -31.91 20.71 -3.14
CA PHE A 153 -31.24 19.47 -2.75
C PHE A 153 -31.19 19.35 -1.22
N THR A 154 -31.45 18.15 -0.71
CA THR A 154 -31.11 17.82 0.68
C THR A 154 -29.60 17.61 0.80
N ARG A 155 -29.02 17.79 1.99
CA ARG A 155 -27.57 17.60 2.24
C ARG A 155 -27.04 16.27 1.72
N ILE A 156 -27.81 15.18 1.88
CA ILE A 156 -27.42 13.86 1.39
C ILE A 156 -27.42 13.83 -0.14
N LYS A 157 -28.46 14.37 -0.79
CA LYS A 157 -28.53 14.40 -2.26
C LYS A 157 -27.43 15.29 -2.85
N ALA A 158 -27.19 16.47 -2.26
CA ALA A 158 -26.10 17.36 -2.64
C ALA A 158 -24.74 16.65 -2.50
N TYR A 159 -24.53 15.95 -1.39
CA TYR A 159 -23.30 15.20 -1.17
C TYR A 159 -23.10 14.09 -2.21
N GLN A 160 -24.13 13.27 -2.47
CA GLN A 160 -24.03 12.13 -3.39
C GLN A 160 -23.91 12.53 -4.86
N HIS A 161 -24.65 13.56 -5.30
CA HIS A 161 -24.76 13.91 -6.72
C HIS A 161 -23.78 15.00 -7.17
N ILE A 162 -23.25 15.81 -6.23
CA ILE A 162 -22.42 16.98 -6.55
C ILE A 162 -21.07 16.88 -5.86
N ILE A 163 -21.05 16.82 -4.53
CA ILE A 163 -19.80 16.92 -3.75
C ILE A 163 -18.93 15.69 -3.94
N LEU A 164 -19.47 14.48 -3.76
CA LEU A 164 -18.71 13.24 -3.81
C LEU A 164 -18.10 12.99 -5.21
N PRO A 165 -18.83 13.11 -6.34
CA PRO A 165 -18.23 12.94 -7.67
C PRO A 165 -17.14 13.97 -7.97
N LEU A 166 -17.30 15.21 -7.49
CA LEU A 166 -16.30 16.27 -7.65
C LEU A 166 -15.07 15.99 -6.80
N ALA A 167 -15.26 15.61 -5.53
CA ALA A 167 -14.19 15.29 -4.60
C ALA A 167 -13.34 14.13 -5.11
N VAL A 168 -13.98 13.07 -5.64
CA VAL A 168 -13.27 11.95 -6.27
C VAL A 168 -12.35 12.45 -7.39
N ARG A 169 -12.83 13.32 -8.28
CA ARG A 169 -12.01 13.87 -9.38
C ARG A 169 -10.83 14.70 -8.86
N ILE A 170 -11.02 15.45 -7.78
CA ILE A 170 -9.96 16.24 -7.14
C ILE A 170 -8.92 15.32 -6.48
N CYS A 171 -9.35 14.20 -5.89
CA CYS A 171 -8.45 13.24 -5.23
C CYS A 171 -7.60 12.42 -6.21
N LEU A 172 -8.12 12.10 -7.40
CA LEU A 172 -7.50 11.17 -8.34
C LEU A 172 -6.01 11.42 -8.61
N PRO A 173 -5.55 12.65 -8.91
CA PRO A 173 -4.13 12.90 -9.17
C PRO A 173 -3.23 12.57 -7.98
N ALA A 174 -3.63 12.98 -6.78
CA ALA A 174 -2.87 12.73 -5.56
C ALA A 174 -2.92 11.25 -5.16
N LEU A 175 -4.07 10.58 -5.33
CA LEU A 175 -4.18 9.14 -5.14
C LEU A 175 -3.23 8.40 -6.08
N THR A 176 -3.27 8.68 -7.39
CA THR A 176 -2.37 8.02 -8.35
C THR A 176 -0.91 8.21 -7.97
N ASN A 177 -0.51 9.41 -7.53
CA ASN A 177 0.85 9.65 -7.05
C ASN A 177 1.20 8.77 -5.83
N ASN A 178 0.30 8.71 -4.85
CA ASN A 178 0.49 7.88 -3.66
C ASN A 178 0.54 6.38 -3.98
N LEU A 179 -0.30 5.90 -4.90
CA LEU A 179 -0.30 4.49 -5.35
C LEU A 179 1.01 4.13 -6.06
N VAL A 180 1.53 5.01 -6.92
CA VAL A 180 2.85 4.81 -7.56
C VAL A 180 3.97 4.80 -6.52
N ASN A 181 3.90 5.67 -5.53
CA ASN A 181 4.86 5.67 -4.42
C ASN A 181 4.77 4.39 -3.59
N LEU A 182 3.55 3.87 -3.36
CA LEU A 182 3.33 2.63 -2.62
C LEU A 182 3.98 1.44 -3.33
N ILE A 183 3.84 1.31 -4.65
CA ILE A 183 4.51 0.27 -5.46
C ILE A 183 6.03 0.35 -5.29
N LYS A 184 6.62 1.55 -5.24
CA LYS A 184 8.05 1.69 -4.95
C LYS A 184 8.40 1.30 -3.52
N THR A 185 7.50 1.60 -2.58
CA THR A 185 7.69 1.35 -1.15
C THR A 185 7.53 -0.14 -0.80
N THR A 186 6.83 -0.95 -1.62
CA THR A 186 6.74 -2.40 -1.39
C THR A 186 8.09 -3.09 -1.41
N THR A 187 9.11 -2.49 -2.04
CA THR A 187 10.50 -2.98 -2.02
C THR A 187 11.09 -3.06 -0.60
N LEU A 188 10.55 -2.30 0.36
CA LEU A 188 10.95 -2.41 1.77
C LEU A 188 10.64 -3.79 2.37
N ALA A 189 9.73 -4.57 1.77
CA ALA A 189 9.44 -5.95 2.18
C ALA A 189 10.67 -6.87 2.07
N TYR A 190 11.65 -6.52 1.24
CA TYR A 190 12.99 -7.13 1.22
C TYR A 190 13.61 -7.25 2.62
N ALA A 191 13.43 -6.22 3.46
CA ALA A 191 14.05 -6.11 4.77
C ALA A 191 13.58 -7.17 5.77
N ILE A 192 12.43 -7.80 5.51
CA ILE A 192 11.88 -8.90 6.31
C ILE A 192 11.87 -10.22 5.52
N ALA A 193 12.72 -10.32 4.50
CA ALA A 193 12.93 -11.49 3.64
C ALA A 193 11.68 -11.97 2.89
N VAL A 194 10.80 -11.04 2.48
CA VAL A 194 9.74 -11.38 1.51
C VAL A 194 10.41 -11.60 0.13
N PRO A 195 10.13 -12.72 -0.56
CA PRO A 195 10.76 -13.05 -1.84
C PRO A 195 10.14 -12.27 -3.00
N GLU A 196 10.15 -10.93 -2.89
CA GLU A 196 9.71 -10.01 -3.93
C GLU A 196 10.86 -9.70 -4.92
N LEU A 197 10.58 -8.90 -5.95
CA LEU A 197 11.51 -8.65 -7.06
C LEU A 197 12.90 -8.16 -6.60
N LEU A 198 12.98 -7.21 -5.68
CA LEU A 198 14.27 -6.68 -5.20
C LEU A 198 15.04 -7.76 -4.42
N TYR A 199 14.35 -8.55 -3.58
CA TYR A 199 14.94 -9.69 -2.87
C TYR A 199 15.56 -10.72 -3.79
N VAL A 200 14.85 -11.07 -4.86
CA VAL A 200 15.35 -12.05 -5.83
C VAL A 200 16.49 -11.48 -6.67
N SER A 201 16.44 -10.19 -7.01
CA SER A 201 17.45 -9.55 -7.87
C SER A 201 18.76 -9.22 -7.14
N GLY A 202 18.74 -9.15 -5.80
CA GLY A 202 19.91 -8.86 -4.97
C GLY A 202 20.69 -10.11 -4.51
N GLN A 203 20.28 -11.30 -4.94
CA GLN A 203 20.99 -12.58 -4.72
C GLN A 203 21.70 -13.01 -5.99
#